data_AF-A0A963TIG6-F1
#
_entry.id   AF-A0A963TIG6-F1
#
_cell.length_a   1.000
_cell.length_b   1.000
_cell.length_c   1.000
_cell.angle_alpha   90.00
_cell.angle_beta   90.00
_cell.angle_gamma   90.00
#
_symmetry.space_group_name_H-M   'P 1'
#
loop_
_entity.id
_entity.type
_entity.pdbx_description
1 polymer ?
#
loop_
_entity_poly.entity_id
_entity_poly.type
_entity_poly.pdbx_seq_one_letter_code
_entity_poly.pdbx_strand_id
1 'polypeptide(L)'
;YPPTYLTMLLPFAWLGFAVAWLVFCLTGIVALALAARPYLAGRDRLGWWLLFGAPVMGVTLIQGQNGAIVAALFLGAFAARAAGRTWLAAVLIAGLSIKPHLAVLIPVALIAAGDWRLILRAAVTTAAAVAIPCAIFGLESWQLALAHLDGTRVTFAEGDTLAQMVTLFAGALVLGLPADVAAGVQALSAIFAAGFVWWLWRARTVPPTLRLAGLLLAALMVPPYGFRYDMVLTLGATLLVVGQAERDGWLPGERLAMASLWFLPLVVPNIAHATGLPAGFALLLLGLWSVWRRAILSSGARIRPAPAHP
;
A
#
# COMPACT_ATOMS: atom_id res chain seq x y z
N TYR A 1 -11.55 13.28 1.44
CA TYR A 1 -10.99 12.53 0.29
C TYR A 1 -10.91 13.45 -0.92
N PRO A 2 -10.00 13.22 -1.89
CA PRO A 2 -9.93 14.04 -3.10
C PRO A 2 -11.17 13.85 -4.01
N PRO A 3 -11.51 14.82 -4.89
CA PRO A 3 -12.63 14.71 -5.83
C PRO A 3 -12.57 13.50 -6.79
N THR A 4 -11.37 12.97 -7.03
CA THR A 4 -11.16 11.70 -7.74
C THR A 4 -11.86 10.52 -7.05
N TYR A 5 -11.90 10.50 -5.71
CA TYR A 5 -12.64 9.50 -4.95
C TYR A 5 -14.15 9.68 -5.09
N LEU A 6 -14.65 10.92 -5.10
CA LEU A 6 -16.07 11.20 -5.35
C LEU A 6 -16.51 10.71 -6.73
N THR A 7 -15.67 10.92 -7.74
CA THR A 7 -15.90 10.39 -9.10
C THR A 7 -16.00 8.87 -9.10
N MET A 8 -15.14 8.19 -8.35
CA MET A 8 -15.18 6.72 -8.21
C MET A 8 -16.47 6.25 -7.51
N LEU A 9 -17.00 7.04 -6.57
CA LEU A 9 -18.25 6.73 -5.86
C LEU A 9 -19.52 7.07 -6.65
N LEU A 10 -19.43 7.90 -7.68
CA LEU A 10 -20.59 8.39 -8.43
C LEU A 10 -21.52 7.27 -8.96
N PRO A 11 -21.03 6.13 -9.49
CA PRO A 11 -21.90 5.04 -9.93
C PRO A 11 -22.77 4.44 -8.81
N PHE A 12 -22.33 4.55 -7.55
CA PHE A 12 -23.04 4.00 -6.39
C PHE A 12 -24.10 4.96 -5.84
N ALA A 13 -24.09 6.23 -6.24
CA ALA A 13 -25.02 7.26 -5.74
C ALA A 13 -26.49 6.98 -6.07
N TRP A 14 -26.74 6.15 -7.09
CA TRP A 14 -28.07 5.74 -7.52
C TRP A 14 -28.66 4.57 -6.71
N LEU A 15 -27.87 4.00 -5.79
CA LEU A 15 -28.24 2.82 -5.02
C LEU A 15 -28.57 3.20 -3.58
N GLY A 16 -29.50 2.48 -2.94
CA GLY A 16 -29.66 2.56 -1.49
C GLY A 16 -28.39 2.11 -0.77
N PHE A 17 -28.09 2.70 0.40
CA PHE A 17 -26.82 2.52 1.11
C PHE A 17 -26.39 1.05 1.27
N ALA A 18 -27.29 0.15 1.66
CA ALA A 18 -26.96 -1.27 1.84
C ALA A 18 -26.51 -1.94 0.54
N VAL A 19 -27.16 -1.62 -0.59
CA VAL A 19 -26.81 -2.14 -1.91
C VAL A 19 -25.51 -1.50 -2.40
N ALA A 20 -25.35 -0.18 -2.23
CA ALA A 20 -24.13 0.54 -2.56
C ALA A 20 -22.91 -0.06 -1.83
N TRP A 21 -23.03 -0.28 -0.53
CA TRP A 21 -22.01 -0.89 0.32
C TRP A 21 -21.65 -2.31 -0.15
N LEU A 22 -22.65 -3.15 -0.41
CA LEU A 22 -22.44 -4.52 -0.88
C LEU A 22 -21.71 -4.55 -2.23
N VAL A 23 -22.20 -3.78 -3.21
CA VAL A 23 -21.60 -3.70 -4.56
C VAL A 23 -20.19 -3.13 -4.49
N PHE A 24 -19.94 -2.15 -3.63
CA PHE A 24 -18.62 -1.56 -3.42
C PHE A 24 -17.62 -2.60 -2.87
N CYS A 25 -18.03 -3.31 -1.81
CA CYS A 25 -17.24 -4.39 -1.21
C CYS A 25 -16.94 -5.51 -2.21
N LEU A 26 -17.95 -5.97 -2.96
CA LEU A 26 -17.78 -7.00 -3.99
C LEU A 26 -16.84 -6.53 -5.11
N THR A 27 -16.96 -5.27 -5.52
CA THR A 27 -16.05 -4.67 -6.52
C THR A 27 -14.60 -4.72 -6.04
N GLY A 28 -14.35 -4.35 -4.78
CA GLY A 28 -13.03 -4.44 -4.17
C GLY A 28 -12.48 -5.87 -4.12
N ILE A 29 -13.30 -6.85 -3.71
CA ILE A 29 -12.93 -8.27 -3.66
C ILE A 29 -12.58 -8.79 -5.05
N VAL A 30 -13.45 -8.55 -6.04
CA VAL A 30 -13.24 -9.02 -7.42
C VAL A 30 -12.01 -8.35 -8.03
N ALA A 31 -11.86 -7.04 -7.88
CA ALA A 31 -10.69 -6.32 -8.39
C ALA A 31 -9.40 -6.87 -7.79
N LEU A 32 -9.36 -7.07 -6.47
CA LEU A 32 -8.18 -7.63 -5.79
C LEU A 32 -7.91 -9.06 -6.25
N ALA A 33 -8.93 -9.89 -6.41
CA ALA A 33 -8.78 -11.24 -6.92
C ALA A 33 -8.16 -11.23 -8.34
N LEU A 34 -8.71 -10.43 -9.26
CA LEU A 34 -8.19 -10.30 -10.61
C LEU A 34 -6.73 -9.81 -10.64
N ALA A 35 -6.41 -8.80 -9.83
CA ALA A 35 -5.07 -8.24 -9.73
C ALA A 35 -4.05 -9.22 -9.11
N ALA A 36 -4.49 -10.09 -8.19
CA ALA A 36 -3.63 -11.05 -7.51
C ALA A 36 -3.31 -12.31 -8.34
N ARG A 37 -4.17 -12.68 -9.30
CA ARG A 37 -4.03 -13.91 -10.11
C ARG A 37 -2.62 -14.19 -10.64
N PRO A 38 -1.91 -13.22 -11.24
CA PRO A 38 -0.56 -13.45 -11.78
C PRO A 38 0.48 -13.84 -10.71
N TYR A 39 0.21 -13.55 -9.45
CA TYR A 39 1.14 -13.79 -8.34
C TYR A 39 0.93 -15.14 -7.64
N LEU A 40 -0.18 -15.83 -7.91
CA LEU A 40 -0.56 -17.05 -7.19
C LEU A 40 0.15 -18.32 -7.65
N ALA A 41 0.62 -18.39 -8.91
CA ALA A 41 1.52 -19.43 -9.44
C ALA A 41 1.30 -20.87 -8.88
N GLY A 42 0.07 -21.39 -8.95
CA GLY A 42 -0.30 -22.76 -8.51
C GLY A 42 -0.49 -22.96 -7.00
N ARG A 43 -0.54 -21.88 -6.21
CA ARG A 43 -0.77 -21.87 -4.74
C ARG A 43 -2.13 -21.29 -4.39
N ASP A 44 -3.13 -21.62 -5.19
CA ASP A 44 -4.40 -20.91 -5.26
C ASP A 44 -5.06 -20.85 -3.87
N ARG A 45 -5.13 -21.99 -3.17
CA ARG A 45 -5.77 -22.06 -1.84
C ARG A 45 -5.09 -21.19 -0.80
N LEU A 46 -3.77 -21.35 -0.62
CA LEU A 46 -3.01 -20.58 0.37
C LEU A 46 -3.00 -19.08 0.03
N GLY A 47 -2.76 -18.73 -1.24
CA GLY A 47 -2.69 -17.33 -1.63
C GLY A 47 -4.04 -16.62 -1.52
N TRP A 48 -5.15 -17.28 -1.85
CA TRP A 48 -6.49 -16.74 -1.59
C TRP A 48 -6.79 -16.60 -0.10
N TRP A 49 -6.37 -17.57 0.71
CA TRP A 49 -6.46 -17.47 2.16
C TRP A 49 -5.66 -16.29 2.72
N LEU A 50 -4.44 -16.06 2.20
CA LEU A 50 -3.60 -14.94 2.62
C LEU A 50 -4.24 -13.58 2.31
N LEU A 51 -4.97 -13.46 1.20
CA LEU A 51 -5.63 -12.21 0.82
C LEU A 51 -6.98 -11.98 1.49
N PHE A 52 -7.81 -13.01 1.60
CA PHE A 52 -9.21 -12.86 2.00
C PHE A 52 -9.54 -13.40 3.38
N GLY A 53 -8.71 -14.29 3.94
CA GLY A 53 -8.89 -14.81 5.30
C GLY A 53 -8.40 -13.88 6.41
N ALA A 54 -7.66 -12.82 6.05
CA ALA A 54 -7.05 -11.93 7.03
C ALA A 54 -8.11 -11.08 7.77
N PRO A 55 -7.97 -10.87 9.09
CA PRO A 55 -8.95 -10.07 9.84
C PRO A 55 -9.10 -8.63 9.32
N VAL A 56 -8.02 -8.02 8.81
CA VAL A 56 -8.07 -6.66 8.25
C VAL A 56 -8.92 -6.56 6.98
N MET A 57 -9.01 -7.66 6.20
CA MET A 57 -9.94 -7.73 5.08
C MET A 57 -11.38 -7.65 5.61
N GLY A 58 -11.70 -8.41 6.65
CA GLY A 58 -13.01 -8.36 7.32
C GLY A 58 -13.36 -6.95 7.81
N VAL A 59 -12.44 -6.28 8.50
CA VAL A 59 -12.61 -4.88 8.95
C VAL A 59 -12.87 -3.95 7.76
N THR A 60 -12.09 -4.09 6.69
CA THR A 60 -12.23 -3.25 5.48
C THR A 60 -13.62 -3.42 4.86
N LEU A 61 -14.12 -4.64 4.76
CA LEU A 61 -15.42 -4.93 4.17
C LEU A 61 -16.56 -4.45 5.09
N ILE A 62 -16.51 -4.77 6.39
CA ILE A 62 -17.53 -4.33 7.36
C ILE A 62 -17.68 -2.80 7.35
N GLN A 63 -16.55 -2.08 7.28
CA GLN A 63 -16.56 -0.62 7.26
C GLN A 63 -16.81 -0.01 5.88
N GLY A 64 -16.94 -0.81 4.81
CA GLY A 64 -17.12 -0.31 3.44
C GLY A 64 -15.93 0.51 2.93
N GLN A 65 -14.71 0.14 3.34
CA GLN A 65 -13.49 0.89 3.05
C GLN A 65 -12.80 0.42 1.76
N ASN A 66 -11.99 1.29 1.18
CA ASN A 66 -11.38 1.12 -0.14
C ASN A 66 -10.05 0.35 -0.16
N GLY A 67 -9.60 -0.21 0.98
CA GLY A 67 -8.30 -0.88 1.09
C GLY A 67 -8.07 -1.99 0.06
N ALA A 68 -9.11 -2.79 -0.23
CA ALA A 68 -9.05 -3.83 -1.26
C ALA A 68 -8.88 -3.26 -2.68
N ILE A 69 -9.56 -2.16 -3.01
CA ILE A 69 -9.43 -1.47 -4.30
C ILE A 69 -8.02 -0.90 -4.45
N VAL A 70 -7.49 -0.24 -3.42
CA VAL A 70 -6.14 0.32 -3.45
C VAL A 70 -5.08 -0.77 -3.64
N ALA A 71 -5.18 -1.87 -2.90
CA ALA A 71 -4.29 -3.03 -3.07
C ALA A 71 -4.40 -3.63 -4.48
N ALA A 72 -5.62 -3.73 -5.03
CA ALA A 72 -5.86 -4.20 -6.39
C ALA A 72 -5.20 -3.31 -7.44
N LEU A 73 -5.27 -1.99 -7.28
CA LEU A 73 -4.65 -1.02 -8.18
C LEU A 73 -3.12 -1.16 -8.17
N PHE A 74 -2.49 -1.31 -6.99
CA PHE A 74 -1.06 -1.57 -6.89
C PHE A 74 -0.68 -2.90 -7.58
N LEU A 75 -1.26 -4.02 -7.15
CA LEU A 75 -0.94 -5.34 -7.70
C LEU A 75 -1.20 -5.39 -9.21
N GLY A 76 -2.35 -4.87 -9.64
CA GLY A 76 -2.75 -4.83 -11.04
C GLY A 76 -1.82 -3.98 -11.90
N ALA A 77 -1.43 -2.79 -11.41
CA ALA A 77 -0.52 -1.90 -12.15
C ALA A 77 0.82 -2.59 -12.45
N PHE A 78 1.41 -3.23 -11.45
CA PHE A 78 2.71 -3.86 -11.60
C PHE A 78 2.63 -5.22 -12.31
N ALA A 79 1.49 -5.92 -12.24
CA ALA A 79 1.22 -7.08 -13.08
C ALA A 79 1.08 -6.68 -14.56
N ALA A 80 0.32 -5.62 -14.85
CA ALA A 80 0.17 -5.08 -16.20
C ALA A 80 1.52 -4.60 -16.77
N ARG A 81 2.32 -3.93 -15.94
CA ARG A 81 3.68 -3.53 -16.28
C ARG A 81 4.57 -4.73 -16.63
N ALA A 82 4.54 -5.79 -15.82
CA ALA A 82 5.32 -7.01 -16.06
C ALA A 82 4.89 -7.71 -17.35
N ALA A 83 3.61 -7.64 -17.71
CA ALA A 83 3.05 -8.17 -18.96
C ALA A 83 3.24 -7.25 -20.19
N GLY A 84 3.98 -6.14 -20.07
CA GLY A 84 4.19 -5.18 -21.16
C GLY A 84 2.99 -4.26 -21.45
N ARG A 85 1.87 -4.40 -20.72
CA ARG A 85 0.62 -3.62 -20.86
C ARG A 85 0.74 -2.27 -20.14
N THR A 86 1.68 -1.48 -20.61
CA THR A 86 2.13 -0.24 -19.97
C THR A 86 1.08 0.87 -19.90
N TRP A 87 0.11 0.93 -20.83
CA TRP A 87 -1.03 1.84 -20.72
C TRP A 87 -2.01 1.42 -19.63
N LEU A 88 -2.32 0.12 -19.54
CA LEU A 88 -3.13 -0.41 -18.44
C LEU A 88 -2.45 -0.16 -17.09
N ALA A 89 -1.14 -0.36 -17.00
CA ALA A 89 -0.37 -0.04 -15.80
C ALA A 89 -0.50 1.45 -15.42
N ALA A 90 -0.41 2.36 -16.40
CA ALA A 90 -0.58 3.79 -16.17
C ALA A 90 -1.99 4.17 -15.70
N VAL A 91 -3.04 3.57 -16.29
CA VAL A 91 -4.43 3.78 -15.85
C VAL A 91 -4.65 3.28 -14.43
N LEU A 92 -4.10 2.12 -14.07
CA LEU A 92 -4.20 1.58 -12.71
C LEU A 92 -3.42 2.43 -11.70
N ILE A 93 -2.25 2.97 -12.07
CA ILE A 93 -1.52 3.94 -11.25
C ILE A 93 -2.33 5.23 -11.07
N ALA A 94 -2.96 5.74 -12.15
CA ALA A 94 -3.81 6.93 -12.08
C ALA A 94 -5.05 6.71 -11.19
N GLY A 95 -5.58 5.48 -11.14
CA GLY A 95 -6.63 5.09 -10.21
C GLY A 95 -6.24 5.30 -8.74
N LEU A 96 -4.95 5.23 -8.39
CA LEU A 96 -4.48 5.53 -7.03
C LEU A 96 -4.56 7.02 -6.67
N SER A 97 -4.96 7.90 -7.61
CA SER A 97 -5.28 9.30 -7.30
C SER A 97 -6.44 9.46 -6.32
N ILE A 98 -7.21 8.39 -6.05
CA ILE A 98 -8.16 8.36 -4.92
C ILE A 98 -7.45 8.47 -3.55
N LYS A 99 -6.18 8.08 -3.48
CA LYS A 99 -5.27 8.14 -2.32
C LYS A 99 -3.86 8.54 -2.76
N PRO A 100 -3.66 9.81 -3.16
CA PRO A 100 -2.41 10.24 -3.78
C PRO A 100 -1.20 10.05 -2.86
N HIS A 101 -1.39 10.16 -1.54
CA HIS A 101 -0.34 9.96 -0.56
C HIS A 101 0.22 8.53 -0.52
N LEU A 102 -0.57 7.49 -0.85
CA LEU A 102 -0.04 6.12 -0.96
C LEU A 102 0.76 5.93 -2.27
N ALA A 103 0.38 6.66 -3.31
CA ALA A 103 0.99 6.53 -4.65
C ALA A 103 2.34 7.28 -4.80
N VAL A 104 2.72 8.15 -3.86
CA VAL A 104 3.89 9.04 -4.02
C VAL A 104 5.22 8.30 -4.16
N LEU A 105 5.32 7.06 -3.66
CA LEU A 105 6.52 6.24 -3.83
C LEU A 105 6.60 5.54 -5.20
N ILE A 106 5.54 5.55 -6.00
CA ILE A 106 5.54 4.96 -7.35
C ILE A 106 6.51 5.73 -8.27
N PRO A 107 6.45 7.08 -8.39
CA PRO A 107 7.47 7.83 -9.12
C PRO A 107 8.90 7.52 -8.65
N VAL A 108 9.15 7.45 -7.34
CA VAL A 108 10.47 7.11 -6.78
C VAL A 108 10.95 5.75 -7.28
N ALA A 109 10.09 4.72 -7.20
CA ALA A 109 10.36 3.38 -7.70
C ALA A 109 10.65 3.36 -9.21
N LEU A 110 9.84 4.06 -10.01
CA LEU A 110 9.98 4.06 -11.47
C LEU A 110 11.21 4.84 -11.93
N ILE A 111 11.55 5.97 -11.27
CA ILE A 111 12.78 6.72 -11.55
C ILE A 111 14.00 5.86 -11.20
N ALA A 112 14.00 5.21 -10.04
CA ALA A 112 15.05 4.27 -9.63
C ALA A 112 15.24 3.13 -10.64
N ALA A 113 14.15 2.64 -11.24
CA ALA A 113 14.20 1.63 -12.30
C ALA A 113 14.54 2.18 -13.69
N GLY A 114 14.48 3.49 -13.91
CA GLY A 114 14.67 4.14 -15.22
C GLY A 114 13.48 3.96 -16.17
N ASP A 115 12.26 3.77 -15.67
CA ASP A 115 11.06 3.50 -16.47
C ASP A 115 10.33 4.80 -16.87
N TRP A 116 11.03 5.67 -17.60
CA TRP A 116 10.52 6.97 -18.02
C TRP A 116 9.23 6.90 -18.85
N ARG A 117 9.08 5.83 -19.65
CA ARG A 117 7.87 5.62 -20.45
C ARG A 117 6.63 5.43 -19.56
N LEU A 118 6.73 4.63 -18.50
CA LEU A 118 5.62 4.45 -17.58
C LEU A 118 5.37 5.71 -16.74
N ILE A 119 6.41 6.44 -16.34
CA ILE A 119 6.25 7.73 -15.65
C ILE A 119 5.43 8.71 -16.48
N LEU A 120 5.81 8.93 -17.74
CA LEU A 120 5.11 9.86 -18.63
C LEU A 120 3.66 9.43 -18.85
N ARG A 121 3.42 8.15 -19.10
CA ARG A 121 2.05 7.62 -19.27
C ARG A 121 1.22 7.80 -18.01
N ALA A 122 1.76 7.44 -16.85
CA ALA A 122 1.09 7.60 -15.57
C ALA A 122 0.81 9.07 -15.26
N ALA A 123 1.72 9.99 -15.60
CA ALA A 123 1.50 11.42 -15.45
C ALA A 123 0.32 11.91 -16.31
N VAL A 124 0.28 11.52 -17.59
CA VAL A 124 -0.83 11.87 -18.50
C VAL A 124 -2.16 11.29 -18.02
N THR A 125 -2.20 10.01 -17.66
CA THR A 125 -3.45 9.38 -17.19
C THR A 125 -3.90 9.92 -15.84
N THR A 126 -2.96 10.29 -14.95
CA THR A 126 -3.29 10.90 -13.66
C THR A 126 -3.81 12.32 -13.84
N ALA A 127 -3.20 13.11 -14.73
CA ALA A 127 -3.70 14.45 -15.06
C ALA A 127 -5.14 14.39 -15.61
N ALA A 128 -5.43 13.43 -16.49
CA ALA A 128 -6.79 13.18 -16.97
C ALA A 128 -7.73 12.77 -15.82
N ALA A 129 -7.31 11.86 -14.94
CA ALA A 129 -8.11 11.45 -13.77
C ALA A 129 -8.41 12.60 -12.81
N VAL A 130 -7.46 13.52 -12.62
CA VAL A 130 -7.62 14.72 -11.79
C VAL A 130 -8.53 15.77 -12.45
N ALA A 131 -8.53 15.85 -13.78
CA ALA A 131 -9.37 16.77 -14.54
C ALA A 131 -10.83 16.32 -14.63
N ILE A 132 -11.12 15.01 -14.61
CA ILE A 132 -12.49 14.47 -14.67
C ILE A 132 -13.42 15.07 -13.58
N PRO A 133 -13.04 15.12 -12.30
CA PRO A 133 -13.84 15.77 -11.27
C PRO A 133 -14.14 17.24 -11.56
N CYS A 134 -13.22 17.99 -12.17
CA CYS A 134 -13.47 19.39 -12.55
C CYS A 134 -14.60 19.50 -13.57
N ALA A 135 -14.67 18.56 -14.52
CA ALA A 135 -15.70 18.52 -15.55
C ALA A 135 -17.08 18.11 -14.99
N ILE A 136 -17.11 17.26 -13.95
CA ILE A 136 -18.36 16.74 -13.36
C ILE A 136 -18.89 17.65 -12.25
N PHE A 137 -18.01 18.10 -11.36
CA PHE A 137 -18.36 18.78 -10.10
C PHE A 137 -17.90 20.25 -10.03
N GLY A 138 -17.27 20.77 -11.08
CA GLY A 138 -16.67 22.11 -11.08
C GLY A 138 -15.29 22.17 -10.40
N LEU A 139 -14.58 23.28 -10.61
CA LEU A 139 -13.25 23.52 -10.03
C LEU A 139 -13.32 23.73 -8.51
N GLU A 140 -14.48 24.18 -8.04
CA GLU A 140 -14.82 24.41 -6.63
C GLU A 140 -14.67 23.14 -5.80
N SER A 141 -14.91 21.96 -6.39
CA SER A 141 -14.70 20.67 -5.73
C SER A 141 -13.27 20.46 -5.25
N TRP A 142 -12.28 20.90 -6.04
CA TRP A 142 -10.87 20.85 -5.66
C TRP A 142 -10.50 21.94 -4.66
N GLN A 143 -11.04 23.15 -4.80
CA GLN A 143 -10.81 24.23 -3.84
C GLN A 143 -11.30 23.82 -2.44
N LEU A 144 -12.51 23.25 -2.36
CA LEU A 144 -13.07 22.71 -1.12
C LEU A 144 -12.22 21.57 -0.58
N ALA A 145 -11.80 20.63 -1.42
CA ALA A 145 -10.97 19.50 -0.99
C ALA A 145 -9.61 19.97 -0.42
N LEU A 146 -8.99 20.99 -1.03
CA LEU A 146 -7.74 21.57 -0.56
C LEU A 146 -7.91 22.38 0.72
N ALA A 147 -8.98 23.19 0.84
CA ALA A 147 -9.27 23.95 2.06
C ALA A 147 -9.50 23.04 3.28
N HIS A 148 -10.04 21.83 3.07
CA HIS A 148 -10.23 20.86 4.15
C HIS A 148 -8.94 20.15 4.58
N LEU A 149 -7.82 20.25 3.84
CA LEU A 149 -6.56 19.63 4.23
C LEU A 149 -6.01 20.21 5.55
N ASP A 150 -6.18 21.52 5.76
CA ASP A 150 -5.75 22.18 7.00
C ASP A 150 -6.65 21.79 8.18
N GLY A 151 -7.96 21.69 7.97
CA GLY A 151 -8.92 21.24 8.99
C GLY A 151 -8.76 19.78 9.40
N THR A 152 -8.33 18.90 8.47
CA THR A 152 -8.09 17.48 8.79
C THR A 152 -6.99 17.26 9.82
N ARG A 153 -6.03 18.18 10.00
CA ARG A 153 -4.99 18.02 11.03
C ARG A 153 -5.56 18.05 12.45
N VAL A 154 -6.63 18.82 12.65
CA VAL A 154 -7.32 18.97 13.94
C VAL A 154 -8.30 17.81 14.17
N THR A 155 -9.14 17.49 13.18
CA THR A 155 -10.14 16.40 13.29
C THR A 155 -9.52 15.01 13.45
N PHE A 156 -8.32 14.79 12.90
CA PHE A 156 -7.61 13.51 13.05
C PHE A 156 -6.79 13.39 14.34
N ALA A 157 -6.66 14.47 15.11
CA ALA A 157 -5.94 14.48 16.39
C ALA A 157 -6.84 14.15 17.60
N GLU A 158 -8.13 13.83 17.37
CA GLU A 158 -9.12 13.65 18.45
C GLU A 158 -9.86 12.29 18.36
N GLY A 159 -10.15 11.74 19.54
CA GLY A 159 -11.11 10.63 19.73
C GLY A 159 -10.81 9.33 18.98
N ASP A 160 -11.88 8.69 18.50
CA ASP A 160 -11.86 7.37 17.86
C ASP A 160 -11.07 7.33 16.54
N THR A 161 -10.88 8.49 15.89
CA THR A 161 -10.20 8.55 14.59
C THR A 161 -8.69 8.35 14.75
N LEU A 162 -8.10 8.93 15.79
CA LEU A 162 -6.70 8.69 16.17
C LEU A 162 -6.47 7.21 16.50
N ALA A 163 -7.44 6.58 17.18
CA ALA A 163 -7.41 5.16 17.54
C ALA A 163 -7.54 4.20 16.35
N GLN A 164 -7.76 4.68 15.13
CA GLN A 164 -7.71 3.85 13.92
C GLN A 164 -6.42 4.02 13.11
N MET A 165 -5.63 5.03 13.43
CA MET A 165 -4.39 5.33 12.71
C MET A 165 -3.27 4.36 13.09
N VAL A 166 -2.46 4.02 12.09
CA VAL A 166 -1.36 3.04 12.23
C VAL A 166 0.02 3.67 12.05
N THR A 167 0.08 5.00 12.08
CA THR A 167 1.23 5.82 11.68
C THR A 167 2.09 6.22 12.88
N LEU A 168 3.33 6.67 12.60
CA LEU A 168 4.18 7.26 13.62
C LEU A 168 3.63 8.60 14.12
N PHE A 169 2.98 9.37 13.24
CA PHE A 169 2.29 10.59 13.62
C PHE A 169 1.28 10.34 14.75
N ALA A 170 0.40 9.34 14.57
CA ALA A 170 -0.60 9.00 15.58
C ALA A 170 0.04 8.50 16.88
N GLY A 171 1.06 7.62 16.80
CA GLY A 171 1.79 7.17 17.99
C GLY A 171 2.44 8.31 18.76
N ALA A 172 3.06 9.26 18.06
CA ALA A 172 3.67 10.45 18.66
C ALA A 172 2.63 11.32 19.40
N LEU A 173 1.44 11.52 18.80
CA LEU A 173 0.35 12.26 19.46
C LEU A 173 -0.18 11.52 20.71
N VAL A 174 -0.35 10.20 20.65
CA VAL A 174 -0.79 9.40 21.82
C VAL A 174 0.23 9.47 22.96
N LEU A 175 1.52 9.62 22.65
CA LEU A 175 2.59 9.85 23.63
C LEU A 175 2.63 11.30 24.16
N GLY A 176 1.71 12.17 23.74
CA GLY A 176 1.62 13.56 24.18
C GLY A 176 2.62 14.51 23.51
N LEU A 177 3.25 14.10 22.40
CA LEU A 177 4.14 15.00 21.65
C LEU A 177 3.34 16.07 20.90
N PRO A 178 3.87 17.31 20.77
CA PRO A 178 3.25 18.35 19.96
C PRO A 178 3.09 17.93 18.49
N ALA A 179 2.03 18.41 17.83
CA ALA A 179 1.71 18.05 16.45
C ALA A 179 2.85 18.34 15.45
N ASP A 180 3.63 19.40 15.67
CA ASP A 180 4.78 19.73 14.82
C ASP A 180 5.92 18.71 14.96
N VAL A 181 6.16 18.23 16.19
CA VAL A 181 7.16 17.19 16.46
C VAL A 181 6.69 15.86 15.85
N ALA A 182 5.41 15.50 16.04
CA ALA A 182 4.82 14.32 15.43
C ALA A 182 4.91 14.35 13.89
N ALA A 183 4.68 15.52 13.29
CA ALA A 183 4.84 15.73 11.84
C ALA A 183 6.30 15.55 11.40
N GLY A 184 7.27 16.05 12.18
CA GLY A 184 8.70 15.83 11.94
C GLY A 184 9.09 14.34 11.97
N VAL A 185 8.61 13.59 12.96
CA VAL A 185 8.83 12.13 13.05
C VAL A 185 8.23 11.41 11.83
N GLN A 186 7.03 11.79 11.41
CA GLN A 186 6.40 11.23 10.22
C GLN A 186 7.16 11.57 8.93
N ALA A 187 7.72 12.77 8.82
CA ALA A 187 8.55 13.15 7.67
C ALA A 187 9.80 12.26 7.56
N LEU A 188 10.45 11.95 8.70
CA LEU A 188 11.58 11.01 8.74
C LEU A 188 11.18 9.59 8.28
N SER A 189 9.99 9.13 8.68
CA SER A 189 9.40 7.87 8.21
C SER A 189 9.25 7.84 6.69
N ALA A 190 8.70 8.91 6.12
CA ALA A 190 8.50 9.02 4.68
C ALA A 190 9.82 9.07 3.90
N ILE A 191 10.83 9.78 4.43
CA ILE A 191 12.19 9.84 3.84
C ILE A 191 12.84 8.45 3.88
N PHE A 192 12.76 7.75 5.02
CA PHE A 192 13.25 6.38 5.13
C PHE A 192 12.58 5.44 4.12
N ALA A 193 11.26 5.49 4.02
CA ALA A 193 10.48 4.68 3.08
C ALA A 193 10.88 4.97 1.62
N ALA A 194 11.06 6.24 1.25
CA ALA A 194 11.53 6.65 -0.07
C ALA A 194 12.95 6.15 -0.37
N GLY A 195 13.88 6.27 0.60
CA GLY A 195 15.25 5.76 0.48
C GLY A 195 15.28 4.24 0.31
N PHE A 196 14.47 3.51 1.07
CA PHE A 196 14.34 2.06 0.96
C PHE A 196 13.82 1.63 -0.41
N VAL A 197 12.73 2.26 -0.89
CA VAL A 197 12.16 1.99 -2.22
C VAL A 197 13.17 2.32 -3.31
N TRP A 198 13.83 3.46 -3.23
CA TRP A 198 14.87 3.86 -4.19
C TRP A 198 15.97 2.80 -4.29
N TRP A 199 16.55 2.41 -3.16
CA TRP A 199 17.59 1.37 -3.09
C TRP A 199 17.11 0.05 -3.70
N LEU A 200 15.93 -0.43 -3.27
CA LEU A 200 15.36 -1.70 -3.68
C LEU A 200 15.08 -1.75 -5.20
N TRP A 201 14.62 -0.63 -5.77
CA TRP A 201 14.29 -0.53 -7.20
C TRP A 201 15.48 -0.25 -8.10
N ARG A 202 16.55 0.36 -7.56
CA ARG A 202 17.87 0.46 -8.21
C ARG A 202 18.56 -0.90 -8.32
N ALA A 203 18.36 -1.78 -7.34
CA ALA A 203 18.96 -3.12 -7.31
C ALA A 203 18.31 -4.06 -8.33
N ARG A 204 18.82 -4.05 -9.58
CA ARG A 204 18.32 -4.85 -10.71
C ARG A 204 18.30 -6.36 -10.44
N THR A 205 19.14 -6.84 -9.53
CA THR A 205 19.25 -8.24 -9.08
C THR A 205 18.06 -8.70 -8.24
N VAL A 206 17.32 -7.77 -7.62
CA VAL A 206 16.20 -8.10 -6.74
C VAL A 206 14.97 -8.52 -7.56
N PRO A 207 14.32 -9.66 -7.23
CA PRO A 207 13.07 -10.09 -7.86
C PRO A 207 12.00 -8.98 -7.92
N PRO A 208 11.26 -8.83 -9.05
CA PRO A 208 10.19 -7.85 -9.16
C PRO A 208 9.10 -7.97 -8.07
N THR A 209 8.83 -9.19 -7.62
CA THR A 209 7.87 -9.50 -6.53
C THR A 209 8.29 -8.87 -5.21
N LEU A 210 9.58 -8.97 -4.84
CA LEU A 210 10.12 -8.35 -3.63
C LEU A 210 10.16 -6.82 -3.73
N ARG A 211 10.50 -6.28 -4.91
CA ARG A 211 10.43 -4.84 -5.18
C ARG A 211 9.01 -4.28 -4.97
N LEU A 212 8.00 -5.00 -5.43
CA LEU A 212 6.60 -4.65 -5.22
C LEU A 212 6.17 -4.81 -3.76
N ALA A 213 6.57 -5.90 -3.09
CA ALA A 213 6.28 -6.10 -1.67
C ALA A 213 6.84 -4.97 -0.80
N GLY A 214 8.10 -4.58 -1.05
CA GLY A 214 8.73 -3.44 -0.38
C GLY A 214 7.99 -2.12 -0.65
N LEU A 215 7.54 -1.89 -1.89
CA LEU A 215 6.76 -0.70 -2.25
C LEU A 215 5.40 -0.65 -1.52
N LEU A 216 4.67 -1.77 -1.46
CA LEU A 216 3.39 -1.86 -0.75
C LEU A 216 3.52 -1.52 0.74
N LEU A 217 4.54 -2.07 1.40
CA LEU A 217 4.80 -1.82 2.81
C LEU A 217 5.29 -0.37 3.06
N ALA A 218 6.22 0.11 2.25
CA ALA A 218 6.77 1.46 2.35
C ALA A 218 5.70 2.54 2.08
N ALA A 219 4.74 2.28 1.20
CA ALA A 219 3.64 3.22 0.92
C ALA A 219 2.81 3.54 2.17
N LEU A 220 2.65 2.58 3.09
CA LEU A 220 1.94 2.77 4.36
C LEU A 220 2.72 3.60 5.38
N MET A 221 4.03 3.78 5.18
CA MET A 221 4.91 4.54 6.08
C MET A 221 4.98 6.03 5.73
N VAL A 222 4.39 6.44 4.60
CA VAL A 222 4.40 7.82 4.11
C VAL A 222 3.31 8.69 4.74
N PRO A 223 2.01 8.33 4.65
CA PRO A 223 0.96 9.25 5.06
C PRO A 223 0.99 9.48 6.57
N PRO A 224 0.79 10.73 7.04
CA PRO A 224 0.54 11.00 8.46
C PRO A 224 -0.77 10.35 8.95
N TYR A 225 -1.73 10.16 8.04
CA TYR A 225 -3.09 9.69 8.32
C TYR A 225 -3.40 8.35 7.64
N GLY A 226 -2.53 7.36 7.82
CA GLY A 226 -2.75 5.99 7.38
C GLY A 226 -3.67 5.24 8.35
N PHE A 227 -4.70 4.59 7.83
CA PHE A 227 -5.72 3.90 8.64
C PHE A 227 -5.55 2.38 8.61
N ARG A 228 -6.13 1.71 9.61
CA ARG A 228 -6.14 0.25 9.70
C ARG A 228 -6.57 -0.45 8.40
N TYR A 229 -7.62 0.04 7.73
CA TYR A 229 -8.11 -0.58 6.49
C TYR A 229 -7.11 -0.47 5.33
N ASP A 230 -6.15 0.48 5.36
CA ASP A 230 -5.10 0.58 4.35
C ASP A 230 -4.09 -0.57 4.47
N MET A 231 -4.02 -1.20 5.64
CA MET A 231 -3.13 -2.35 5.86
C MET A 231 -3.53 -3.59 5.05
N VAL A 232 -4.59 -3.57 4.25
CA VAL A 232 -4.81 -4.57 3.19
C VAL A 232 -3.61 -4.65 2.24
N LEU A 233 -2.81 -3.57 2.10
CA LEU A 233 -1.55 -3.60 1.35
C LEU A 233 -0.52 -4.57 1.97
N THR A 234 -0.55 -4.82 3.28
CA THR A 234 0.33 -5.83 3.91
C THR A 234 -0.01 -7.24 3.42
N LEU A 235 -1.26 -7.51 3.07
CA LEU A 235 -1.67 -8.82 2.54
C LEU A 235 -1.08 -9.09 1.16
N GLY A 236 -1.05 -8.07 0.30
CA GLY A 236 -0.35 -8.12 -0.98
C GLY A 236 1.15 -8.34 -0.80
N ALA A 237 1.78 -7.63 0.14
CA ALA A 237 3.20 -7.84 0.45
C ALA A 237 3.48 -9.24 1.00
N THR A 238 2.66 -9.73 1.93
CA THR A 238 2.74 -11.09 2.49
C THR A 238 2.60 -12.13 1.39
N LEU A 239 1.61 -12.01 0.50
CA LEU A 239 1.45 -12.90 -0.64
C LEU A 239 2.74 -13.00 -1.48
N LEU A 240 3.35 -11.85 -1.80
CA LEU A 240 4.54 -11.78 -2.63
C LEU A 240 5.78 -12.37 -1.92
N VAL A 241 5.96 -12.09 -0.63
CA VAL A 241 7.09 -12.61 0.16
C VAL A 241 6.94 -14.10 0.40
N VAL A 242 5.74 -14.59 0.79
CA VAL A 242 5.45 -16.02 0.93
C VAL A 242 5.66 -16.75 -0.39
N GLY A 243 5.17 -16.18 -1.50
CA GLY A 243 5.40 -16.75 -2.83
C GLY A 243 6.88 -16.83 -3.21
N GLN A 244 7.73 -15.93 -2.71
CA GLN A 244 9.18 -16.02 -2.89
C GLN A 244 9.81 -17.05 -1.93
N ALA A 245 9.36 -17.10 -0.68
CA ALA A 245 9.85 -18.05 0.32
C ALA A 245 9.56 -19.50 -0.04
N GLU A 246 8.40 -19.76 -0.64
CA GLU A 246 8.04 -21.08 -1.13
C GLU A 246 8.83 -21.51 -2.38
N ARG A 247 9.55 -20.59 -3.04
CA ARG A 247 10.43 -20.92 -4.18
C ARG A 247 11.88 -21.09 -3.74
N ASP A 248 12.36 -20.18 -2.89
CA ASP A 248 13.79 -20.11 -2.54
C ASP A 248 14.10 -20.68 -1.15
N GLY A 249 13.09 -21.18 -0.44
CA GLY A 249 13.19 -21.56 0.96
C GLY A 249 12.90 -20.39 1.92
N TRP A 250 12.43 -20.75 3.12
CA TRP A 250 12.11 -19.80 4.19
C TRP A 250 13.36 -19.37 4.95
N LEU A 251 13.45 -18.07 5.26
CA LEU A 251 14.52 -17.56 6.13
C LEU A 251 14.14 -17.73 7.62
N PRO A 252 15.11 -17.84 8.54
CA PRO A 252 14.83 -17.89 9.98
C PRO A 252 13.96 -16.70 10.43
N GLY A 253 12.86 -16.99 11.13
CA GLY A 253 11.91 -16.00 11.66
C GLY A 253 10.91 -15.42 10.64
N GLU A 254 11.06 -15.69 9.35
CA GLU A 254 10.22 -15.07 8.32
C GLU A 254 8.77 -15.54 8.32
N ARG A 255 8.52 -16.81 8.67
CA ARG A 255 7.15 -17.33 8.85
C ARG A 255 6.40 -16.53 9.91
N LEU A 256 7.07 -16.25 11.03
CA LEU A 256 6.51 -15.44 12.11
C LEU A 256 6.29 -14.00 11.65
N ALA A 257 7.24 -13.41 10.90
CA ALA A 257 7.07 -12.08 10.33
C ALA A 257 5.86 -11.97 9.38
N MET A 258 5.67 -12.96 8.50
CA MET A 258 4.52 -13.00 7.58
C MET A 258 3.20 -13.25 8.31
N ALA A 259 3.19 -14.13 9.31
CA ALA A 259 2.03 -14.34 10.17
C ALA A 259 1.64 -13.06 10.94
N SER A 260 2.64 -12.33 11.46
CA SER A 260 2.44 -11.03 12.10
C SER A 260 1.85 -10.00 11.13
N LEU A 261 2.39 -9.87 9.91
CA LEU A 261 1.86 -8.94 8.89
C LEU A 261 0.42 -9.26 8.46
N TRP A 262 0.04 -10.53 8.53
CA TRP A 262 -1.27 -11.01 8.16
C TRP A 262 -2.32 -10.81 9.27
N PHE A 263 -1.95 -11.07 10.53
CA PHE A 263 -2.87 -11.06 11.67
C PHE A 263 -2.91 -9.73 12.44
N LEU A 264 -1.73 -9.17 12.78
CA LEU A 264 -1.64 -8.03 13.70
C LEU A 264 -2.28 -6.73 13.22
N PRO A 265 -2.49 -6.44 11.90
CA PRO A 265 -3.20 -5.23 11.50
C PRO A 265 -4.54 -5.02 12.21
N LEU A 266 -5.23 -6.09 12.64
CA LEU A 266 -6.47 -5.98 13.43
C LEU A 266 -6.27 -5.27 14.78
N VAL A 267 -5.19 -5.62 15.48
CA VAL A 267 -4.97 -5.22 16.87
C VAL A 267 -3.97 -4.07 17.01
N VAL A 268 -3.26 -3.72 15.92
CA VAL A 268 -2.25 -2.65 15.92
C VAL A 268 -2.75 -1.36 16.57
N PRO A 269 -3.92 -0.81 16.24
CA PRO A 269 -4.33 0.43 16.87
C PRO A 269 -4.76 0.25 18.34
N ASN A 270 -5.25 -0.93 18.72
CA ASN A 270 -5.56 -1.23 20.12
C ASN A 270 -4.27 -1.26 20.96
N ILE A 271 -3.19 -1.85 20.41
CA ILE A 271 -1.87 -1.84 21.04
C ILE A 271 -1.35 -0.41 21.15
N ALA A 272 -1.44 0.37 20.06
CA ALA A 272 -0.99 1.75 20.05
C ALA A 272 -1.76 2.61 21.06
N HIS A 273 -3.07 2.43 21.16
CA HIS A 273 -3.89 3.13 22.14
C HIS A 273 -3.56 2.72 23.58
N ALA A 274 -3.34 1.43 23.85
CA ALA A 274 -3.07 0.93 25.20
C ALA A 274 -1.64 1.22 25.69
N THR A 275 -0.67 1.31 24.77
CA THR A 275 0.77 1.39 25.13
C THR A 275 1.46 2.67 24.69
N GLY A 276 0.83 3.48 23.83
CA GLY A 276 1.47 4.59 23.13
C GLY A 276 2.50 4.17 22.07
N LEU A 277 2.77 2.88 21.91
CA LEU A 277 3.80 2.39 20.98
C LEU A 277 3.28 2.38 19.55
N PRO A 278 4.10 2.78 18.55
CA PRO A 278 3.71 2.75 17.14
C PRO A 278 3.79 1.32 16.58
N ALA A 279 2.93 0.43 17.08
CA ALA A 279 2.93 -0.99 16.72
C ALA A 279 2.77 -1.23 15.21
N GLY A 280 2.03 -0.34 14.53
CA GLY A 280 1.87 -0.39 13.07
C GLY A 280 3.19 -0.15 12.34
N PHE A 281 3.95 0.85 12.76
CA PHE A 281 5.27 1.13 12.20
C PHE A 281 6.26 -0.01 12.46
N ALA A 282 6.29 -0.56 13.68
CA ALA A 282 7.13 -1.71 14.01
C ALA A 282 6.80 -2.93 13.14
N LEU A 283 5.50 -3.17 12.88
CA LEU A 283 5.03 -4.23 12.00
C LEU A 283 5.48 -4.01 10.54
N LEU A 284 5.40 -2.79 10.04
CA LEU A 284 5.88 -2.45 8.69
C LEU A 284 7.40 -2.60 8.57
N LEU A 285 8.17 -2.18 9.58
CA LEU A 285 9.61 -2.40 9.65
C LEU A 285 9.98 -3.90 9.62
N LEU A 286 9.24 -4.74 10.34
CA LEU A 286 9.44 -6.20 10.31
C LEU A 286 9.24 -6.78 8.90
N GLY A 287 8.25 -6.26 8.18
CA GLY A 287 8.02 -6.61 6.78
C GLY A 287 9.14 -6.13 5.85
N LEU A 288 9.54 -4.86 5.96
CA LEU A 288 10.65 -4.30 5.17
C LEU A 288 11.98 -5.02 5.46
N TRP A 289 12.22 -5.41 6.71
CA TRP A 289 13.39 -6.20 7.10
C TRP A 289 13.39 -7.58 6.43
N SER A 290 12.24 -8.24 6.35
CA SER A 290 12.12 -9.52 5.63
C SER A 290 12.42 -9.36 4.13
N VAL A 291 11.89 -8.29 3.51
CA VAL A 291 12.18 -7.95 2.10
C VAL A 291 13.68 -7.64 1.91
N TRP A 292 14.27 -6.86 2.80
CA TRP A 292 15.68 -6.47 2.77
C TRP A 292 16.63 -7.68 2.84
N ARG A 293 16.39 -8.59 3.79
CA ARG A 293 17.19 -9.83 3.94
C ARG A 293 17.19 -10.64 2.65
N ARG A 294 16.03 -10.82 2.02
CA ARG A 294 15.94 -11.52 0.74
C ARG A 294 16.63 -10.77 -0.39
N ALA A 295 16.46 -9.45 -0.45
CA ALA A 295 17.07 -8.61 -1.49
C ALA A 295 18.62 -8.68 -1.46
N ILE A 296 19.23 -8.72 -0.27
CA ILE A 296 20.68 -8.90 -0.12
C ILE A 296 21.11 -10.28 -0.60
N LEU A 297 20.41 -11.33 -0.22
CA LEU A 297 20.73 -12.70 -0.65
C LEU A 297 20.63 -12.86 -2.17
N SER A 298 19.60 -12.27 -2.80
CA SER A 298 19.47 -12.23 -4.26
C SER A 298 20.61 -11.48 -4.95
N SER A 299 21.23 -10.51 -4.27
CA SER A 299 22.36 -9.75 -4.79
C SER A 299 23.70 -10.47 -4.59
N GLY A 300 23.85 -11.22 -3.49
CA GLY A 300 25.07 -11.98 -3.17
C GLY A 300 25.22 -13.32 -3.90
N ALA A 301 24.12 -13.94 -4.34
CA ALA A 301 24.13 -15.27 -4.97
C ALA A 301 24.91 -15.36 -6.30
N ARG A 302 25.27 -14.23 -6.94
CA ARG A 302 26.09 -14.22 -8.17
C ARG A 302 27.60 -14.02 -7.94
N ILE A 303 28.05 -13.76 -6.71
CA ILE A 303 29.48 -13.52 -6.41
C ILE A 303 30.23 -14.84 -6.11
N ARG A 304 29.53 -15.97 -5.94
CA ARG A 304 30.19 -17.28 -5.86
C ARG A 304 30.47 -17.80 -7.27
N PRO A 305 31.74 -17.86 -7.73
CA PRO A 305 32.05 -18.61 -8.94
C PRO A 305 31.63 -20.06 -8.73
N ALA A 306 31.09 -20.69 -9.78
CA ALA A 306 30.80 -22.12 -9.75
C ALA A 306 32.08 -22.87 -9.33
N PRO A 307 32.01 -23.87 -8.42
CA PRO A 307 33.16 -24.71 -8.16
C PRO A 307 33.59 -25.33 -9.48
N ALA A 308 34.85 -25.11 -9.86
CA ALA A 308 35.45 -25.84 -10.97
C ALA A 308 35.28 -27.32 -10.67
N HIS A 309 34.53 -28.02 -11.52
CA HIS A 309 34.42 -29.47 -11.43
C HIS A 309 35.83 -30.07 -11.64
N PRO A 310 36.23 -31.05 -10.82
CA PRO A 310 37.50 -31.75 -10.96
C PRO A 310 37.57 -32.58 -12.25
#